data_AF-A0A2M7TYL9-F1
#
_entry.id   AF-A0A2M7TYL9-F1
#
_cell.length_a   1.000
_cell.length_b   1.000
_cell.length_c   1.000
_cell.angle_alpha   90.00
_cell.angle_beta   90.00
_cell.angle_gamma   90.00
#
_symmetry.space_group_name_H-M   'P 1'
#
loop_
_entity.id
_entity.type
_entity.pdbx_description
1 polymer ?
#
loop_
_entity_poly.entity_id
_entity_poly.type
_entity_poly.pdbx_seq_one_letter_code
_entity_poly.pdbx_strand_id
1 'polypeptide(L)'
;MPLFRKSKEPARTGGALVADFESAINNIATAQTAKYVARQTEQQTMQTLNQVSAQSNAVYVTPQDIAPDVQTEIARASLDAHLKKAQAAQIDAFAEQQLAETEQADKKDYIGKKVKVTIIDKPFKPVESYWFNDRTGQYDQGNVSFGSVKGLIQDLSFRKNLIVIKPTLRSRIIMPKRKFLFIYVINPETLKPAVDLALV
;
A
#
# COMPACT_ATOMS: atom_id res chain seq x y z
N MET A 1 16.98 42.01 22.61
CA MET A 1 16.60 41.12 21.50
C MET A 1 16.39 39.72 22.05
N PRO A 2 15.16 39.18 22.09
CA PRO A 2 14.98 37.77 22.46
C PRO A 2 15.25 36.89 21.24
N LEU A 3 16.17 35.93 21.42
CA LEU A 3 16.44 34.85 20.48
C LEU A 3 15.23 33.92 20.45
N PHE A 4 14.41 34.01 19.39
CA PHE A 4 13.43 32.99 19.09
C PHE A 4 14.16 31.67 18.85
N ARG A 5 14.19 30.81 19.87
CA ARG A 5 14.54 29.39 19.70
C ARG A 5 13.52 28.81 18.72
N LYS A 6 13.95 28.50 17.49
CA LYS A 6 13.21 27.59 16.61
C LYS A 6 12.82 26.37 17.44
N SER A 7 11.52 26.15 17.63
CA SER A 7 11.02 24.91 18.20
C SER A 7 11.57 23.78 17.34
N LYS A 8 12.48 22.96 17.91
CA LYS A 8 12.85 21.71 17.28
C LYS A 8 11.57 20.87 17.24
N GLU A 9 11.02 20.69 16.04
CA GLU A 9 10.05 19.61 15.82
C GLU A 9 10.63 18.32 16.43
N PRO A 10 9.82 17.52 17.15
CA PRO A 10 10.31 16.29 17.75
C PRO A 10 10.94 15.44 16.65
N ALA A 11 12.18 14.99 16.87
CA ALA A 11 12.88 14.17 15.89
C ALA A 11 12.04 12.92 15.59
N ARG A 12 11.50 12.83 14.37
CA ARG A 12 10.72 11.67 13.93
C ARG A 12 11.55 10.40 14.08
N THR A 13 10.98 9.39 14.72
CA THR A 13 11.65 8.13 15.07
C THR A 13 11.45 7.08 13.98
N GLY A 14 12.31 6.07 13.90
CA GLY A 14 12.11 5.00 12.92
C GLY A 14 10.81 4.20 13.16
N GLY A 15 10.34 4.11 14.41
CA GLY A 15 9.03 3.55 14.73
C GLY A 15 7.85 4.36 14.18
N ALA A 16 7.98 5.70 14.09
CA ALA A 16 6.97 6.53 13.45
C ALA A 16 6.86 6.19 11.95
N LEU A 17 7.99 6.02 11.26
CA LEU A 17 7.99 5.59 9.85
C LEU A 17 7.27 4.24 9.66
N VAL A 18 7.51 3.26 10.55
CA VAL A 18 6.81 1.96 10.48
C VAL A 18 5.29 2.15 10.63
N ALA A 19 4.86 2.99 11.58
CA ALA A 19 3.44 3.28 11.77
C ALA A 19 2.82 3.99 10.56
N ASP A 20 3.57 4.87 9.90
CA ASP A 20 3.14 5.52 8.66
C ASP A 20 2.96 4.49 7.52
N PHE A 21 3.83 3.48 7.43
CA PHE A 21 3.65 2.33 6.53
C PHE A 21 2.40 1.50 6.87
N GLU A 22 2.15 1.20 8.13
CA GLU A 22 0.93 0.49 8.56
C GLU A 22 -0.33 1.27 8.18
N SER A 23 -0.35 2.57 8.47
CA SER A 23 -1.48 3.44 8.14
C SER A 23 -1.71 3.49 6.62
N ALA A 24 -0.64 3.61 5.83
CA ALA A 24 -0.76 3.66 4.37
C ALA A 24 -1.33 2.36 3.79
N ILE A 25 -0.90 1.21 4.27
CA ILE A 25 -1.42 -0.09 3.81
C ILE A 25 -2.88 -0.27 4.22
N ASN A 26 -3.25 0.10 5.45
CA ASN A 26 -4.64 0.04 5.91
C ASN A 26 -5.55 0.95 5.09
N ASN A 27 -5.07 2.15 4.70
CA ASN A 27 -5.81 3.05 3.83
C ASN A 27 -6.01 2.46 2.42
N ILE A 28 -4.95 1.91 1.82
CA ILE A 28 -5.04 1.23 0.51
C ILE A 28 -6.00 0.05 0.59
N ALA A 29 -5.89 -0.79 1.62
CA ALA A 29 -6.76 -1.95 1.81
C ALA A 29 -8.21 -1.52 1.93
N THR A 30 -8.50 -0.47 2.71
CA THR A 30 -9.85 0.08 2.86
C THR A 30 -10.42 0.57 1.52
N ALA A 31 -9.63 1.30 0.73
CA ALA A 31 -10.03 1.76 -0.59
C ALA A 31 -10.31 0.58 -1.56
N GLN A 32 -9.47 -0.46 -1.52
CA GLN A 32 -9.67 -1.66 -2.32
C GLN A 32 -10.93 -2.43 -1.90
N THR A 33 -11.19 -2.56 -0.60
CA THR A 33 -12.41 -3.19 -0.07
C THR A 33 -13.65 -2.40 -0.48
N ALA A 34 -13.64 -1.06 -0.39
CA ALA A 34 -14.75 -0.23 -0.83
C ALA A 34 -15.06 -0.43 -2.33
N LYS A 35 -14.03 -0.48 -3.18
CA LYS A 35 -14.16 -0.81 -4.60
C LYS A 35 -14.72 -2.21 -4.83
N TYR A 36 -14.28 -3.19 -4.05
CA TYR A 36 -14.76 -4.58 -4.15
C TYR A 36 -16.25 -4.68 -3.80
N VAL A 37 -16.69 -4.07 -2.70
CA VAL A 37 -18.10 -4.04 -2.27
C VAL A 37 -18.98 -3.32 -3.29
N ALA A 38 -18.51 -2.21 -3.85
CA ALA A 38 -19.23 -1.50 -4.91
C ALA A 38 -19.43 -2.39 -6.15
N ARG A 39 -18.39 -3.12 -6.58
CA ARG A 39 -18.49 -4.07 -7.71
C ARG A 39 -19.42 -5.24 -7.41
N GLN A 40 -19.39 -5.80 -6.20
CA GLN A 40 -20.31 -6.87 -5.82
C GLN A 40 -21.76 -6.40 -5.85
N THR A 41 -22.04 -5.19 -5.36
CA THR A 41 -23.41 -4.63 -5.36
C THR A 41 -23.90 -4.39 -6.80
N GLU A 42 -23.03 -3.89 -7.68
CA GLU A 42 -23.31 -3.73 -9.11
C GLU A 42 -23.60 -5.09 -9.78
N GLN A 43 -22.79 -6.12 -9.49
CA GLN A 43 -23.01 -7.48 -10.01
C GLN A 43 -24.31 -8.10 -9.52
N GLN A 44 -24.64 -7.96 -8.23
CA GLN A 44 -25.90 -8.45 -7.67
C GLN A 44 -27.10 -7.77 -8.33
N THR A 45 -27.04 -6.45 -8.54
CA THR A 45 -28.10 -5.70 -9.23
C THR A 45 -28.31 -6.21 -10.67
N MET A 46 -27.22 -6.47 -11.40
CA MET A 46 -27.27 -7.05 -12.75
C MET A 46 -27.82 -8.49 -12.76
N GLN A 47 -27.50 -9.29 -11.74
CA GLN A 47 -28.06 -10.64 -11.61
C GLN A 47 -29.57 -10.62 -11.38
N THR A 48 -30.07 -9.71 -10.53
CA THR A 48 -31.52 -9.53 -10.32
C THR A 48 -32.21 -9.11 -11.62
N LEU A 49 -31.65 -8.16 -12.36
CA LEU A 49 -32.15 -7.76 -13.69
C LEU A 49 -32.21 -8.95 -14.67
N ASN A 50 -31.16 -9.77 -14.70
CA ASN A 50 -31.11 -10.95 -15.57
C ASN A 50 -32.13 -12.03 -15.14
N GLN A 51 -32.36 -12.23 -13.84
CA GLN A 51 -33.37 -13.17 -13.36
C GLN A 51 -34.79 -12.74 -13.74
N VAL A 52 -35.09 -11.44 -13.67
CA VAL A 52 -36.37 -10.90 -14.14
C VAL A 52 -36.56 -11.14 -15.64
N SER A 53 -35.49 -10.98 -16.44
CA SER A 53 -35.52 -11.30 -17.88
C SER A 53 -35.76 -12.78 -18.19
N ALA A 54 -35.22 -13.68 -17.36
CA ALA A 54 -35.40 -15.12 -17.52
C ALA A 54 -36.83 -15.57 -17.18
N GLN A 55 -37.51 -14.88 -16.26
CA GLN A 55 -38.91 -15.18 -15.90
C GLN A 55 -39.92 -14.67 -16.93
N SER A 56 -39.61 -13.62 -17.69
CA SER A 56 -40.52 -13.05 -18.69
C SER A 56 -40.44 -13.71 -20.08
N ASN A 57 -39.49 -14.63 -20.31
CA ASN A 57 -39.25 -15.29 -21.61
C ASN A 57 -39.09 -14.30 -22.81
N ALA A 58 -38.80 -13.03 -22.51
CA ALA A 58 -38.71 -11.96 -23.48
C ALA A 58 -37.25 -11.67 -23.83
N VAL A 59 -36.95 -11.49 -25.12
CA VAL A 59 -35.60 -11.14 -25.62
C VAL A 59 -35.12 -9.79 -25.06
N TYR A 60 -36.05 -8.91 -24.69
CA TYR A 60 -35.79 -7.64 -24.01
C TYR A 60 -36.82 -7.45 -22.89
N VAL A 61 -36.37 -6.99 -21.72
CA VAL A 61 -37.25 -6.60 -20.62
C VAL A 61 -37.52 -5.11 -20.72
N THR A 62 -38.79 -4.73 -20.85
CA THR A 62 -39.20 -3.34 -20.69
C THR A 62 -39.58 -3.08 -19.24
N PRO A 63 -39.51 -1.83 -18.75
CA PRO A 63 -39.93 -1.51 -17.38
C PRO A 63 -41.35 -2.00 -17.05
N GLN A 64 -42.23 -2.11 -18.04
CA GLN A 64 -43.63 -2.53 -17.87
C GLN A 64 -43.79 -4.03 -17.60
N ASP A 65 -42.77 -4.84 -17.93
CA ASP A 65 -42.76 -6.30 -17.72
C ASP A 65 -42.32 -6.70 -16.31
N ILE A 66 -41.88 -5.73 -15.51
CA ILE A 66 -41.36 -5.93 -14.15
C ILE A 66 -42.46 -5.56 -13.17
N ALA A 67 -42.72 -6.42 -12.17
CA ALA A 67 -43.68 -6.09 -11.12
C ALA A 67 -43.27 -4.78 -10.39
N PRO A 68 -44.22 -3.89 -10.00
CA PRO A 68 -43.89 -2.55 -9.48
C PRO A 68 -43.02 -2.55 -8.22
N ASP A 69 -43.18 -3.57 -7.37
CA ASP A 69 -42.35 -3.85 -6.21
C ASP A 69 -40.91 -4.18 -6.59
N VAL A 70 -40.72 -5.05 -7.59
CA VAL A 70 -39.42 -5.43 -8.13
C VAL A 70 -38.74 -4.26 -8.86
N GLN A 71 -39.50 -3.41 -9.58
CA GLN A 71 -38.96 -2.17 -10.16
C GLN A 71 -38.40 -1.23 -9.09
N THR A 72 -39.14 -1.08 -7.98
CA THR A 72 -38.74 -0.22 -6.87
C THR A 72 -37.48 -0.77 -6.19
N GLU A 73 -37.39 -2.09 -6.03
CA GLU A 73 -36.22 -2.76 -5.47
C GLU A 73 -34.98 -2.63 -6.37
N ILE A 74 -35.13 -2.86 -7.67
CA ILE A 74 -34.05 -2.69 -8.66
C ILE A 74 -33.59 -1.23 -8.73
N ALA A 75 -34.51 -0.27 -8.73
CA ALA A 75 -34.18 1.15 -8.74
C ALA A 75 -33.41 1.56 -7.47
N ARG A 76 -33.81 1.05 -6.30
CA ARG A 76 -33.08 1.28 -5.05
C ARG A 76 -31.71 0.61 -5.05
N ALA A 77 -31.61 -0.64 -5.51
CA ALA A 77 -30.35 -1.38 -5.59
C ALA A 77 -29.36 -0.71 -6.57
N SER A 78 -29.86 -0.23 -7.71
CA SER A 78 -29.09 0.54 -8.68
C SER A 78 -28.60 1.87 -8.11
N LEU A 79 -29.47 2.62 -7.42
CA LEU A 79 -29.09 3.85 -6.73
C LEU A 79 -28.01 3.58 -5.67
N ASP A 80 -28.18 2.55 -4.85
CA ASP A 80 -27.21 2.14 -3.82
C ASP A 80 -25.87 1.72 -4.45
N ALA A 81 -25.89 0.95 -5.54
CA ALA A 81 -24.69 0.60 -6.29
C ALA A 81 -23.94 1.84 -6.80
N HIS A 82 -24.67 2.80 -7.37
CA HIS A 82 -24.10 4.08 -7.84
C HIS A 82 -23.52 4.90 -6.69
N LEU A 83 -24.23 5.01 -5.56
CA LEU A 83 -23.75 5.72 -4.37
C LEU A 83 -22.49 5.07 -3.81
N LYS A 84 -22.45 3.74 -3.65
CA LYS A 84 -21.27 2.99 -3.19
C LYS A 84 -20.10 3.15 -4.14
N LYS A 85 -20.33 3.17 -5.45
CA LYS A 85 -19.28 3.40 -6.46
C LYS A 85 -18.70 4.82 -6.38
N ALA A 86 -19.55 5.83 -6.21
CA ALA A 86 -19.12 7.21 -6.01
C ALA A 86 -18.32 7.36 -4.70
N GLN A 87 -18.80 6.76 -3.61
CA GLN A 87 -18.11 6.75 -2.32
C GLN A 87 -16.76 6.03 -2.41
N ALA A 88 -16.70 4.87 -3.07
CA ALA A 88 -15.44 4.14 -3.27
C ALA A 88 -14.42 4.96 -4.07
N ALA A 89 -14.85 5.72 -5.08
CA ALA A 89 -13.99 6.61 -5.83
C ALA A 89 -13.48 7.79 -4.97
N GLN A 90 -14.33 8.35 -4.10
CA GLN A 90 -13.92 9.41 -3.16
C GLN A 90 -12.91 8.90 -2.12
N ILE A 91 -13.17 7.73 -1.53
CA ILE A 91 -12.26 7.09 -0.57
C ILE A 91 -10.91 6.80 -1.22
N ASP A 92 -10.89 6.28 -2.45
CA ASP A 92 -9.67 6.00 -3.19
C ASP A 92 -8.89 7.28 -3.50
N ALA A 93 -9.54 8.31 -4.03
CA ALA A 93 -8.90 9.59 -4.32
C ALA A 93 -8.29 10.22 -3.06
N PHE A 94 -9.03 10.18 -1.94
CA PHE A 94 -8.54 10.68 -0.65
C PHE A 94 -7.36 9.86 -0.11
N ALA A 95 -7.44 8.53 -0.17
CA ALA A 95 -6.36 7.64 0.27
C ALA A 95 -5.08 7.85 -0.55
N GLU A 96 -5.21 8.04 -1.86
CA GLU A 96 -4.09 8.32 -2.76
C GLU A 96 -3.44 9.66 -2.49
N GLN A 97 -4.24 10.70 -2.27
CA GLN A 97 -3.74 12.03 -1.90
C GLN A 97 -2.99 11.98 -0.57
N GLN A 98 -3.61 11.40 0.47
CA GLN A 98 -3.00 11.30 1.78
C GLN A 98 -1.71 10.48 1.74
N LEU A 99 -1.69 9.38 0.99
CA LEU A 99 -0.49 8.55 0.82
C LEU A 99 0.64 9.33 0.14
N ALA A 100 0.33 10.09 -0.92
CA ALA A 100 1.32 10.90 -1.63
C ALA A 100 1.88 12.02 -0.73
N GLU A 101 1.03 12.70 0.04
CA GLU A 101 1.43 13.76 0.97
C GLU A 101 2.35 13.22 2.08
N THR A 102 1.94 12.12 2.74
CA THR A 102 2.75 11.48 3.79
C THR A 102 4.05 10.93 3.21
N GLU A 103 4.02 10.27 2.04
CA GLU A 103 5.22 9.72 1.41
C GLU A 103 6.21 10.85 1.09
N GLN A 104 5.73 11.99 0.58
CA GLN A 104 6.59 13.14 0.29
C GLN A 104 7.17 13.78 1.55
N ALA A 105 6.40 13.87 2.64
CA ALA A 105 6.88 14.35 3.93
C ALA A 105 7.99 13.43 4.47
N ASP A 106 7.73 12.13 4.49
CA ASP A 106 8.65 11.13 5.01
C ASP A 106 9.91 11.01 4.16
N LYS A 107 9.80 11.14 2.83
CA LYS A 107 10.97 11.22 1.96
C LYS A 107 11.90 12.36 2.34
N LYS A 108 11.36 13.53 2.69
CA LYS A 108 12.18 14.68 3.12
C LYS A 108 12.88 14.41 4.46
N ASP A 109 12.22 13.68 5.36
CA ASP A 109 12.72 13.47 6.71
C ASP A 109 13.71 12.30 6.81
N TYR A 110 13.48 11.22 6.06
CA TYR A 110 14.18 9.94 6.22
C TYR A 110 15.20 9.63 5.12
N ILE A 111 15.06 10.15 3.90
CA ILE A 111 16.08 9.91 2.85
C ILE A 111 17.42 10.50 3.31
N GLY A 112 18.51 9.75 3.13
CA GLY A 112 19.83 10.13 3.57
C GLY A 112 20.14 9.81 5.04
N LYS A 113 19.15 9.40 5.84
CA LYS A 113 19.37 8.99 7.23
C LYS A 113 19.96 7.59 7.30
N LYS A 114 20.86 7.38 8.27
CA LYS A 114 21.37 6.05 8.59
C LYS A 114 20.37 5.35 9.48
N VAL A 115 20.16 4.06 9.20
CA VAL A 115 19.19 3.26 9.91
C VAL A 115 19.74 1.87 10.23
N LYS A 116 19.20 1.31 11.31
CA LYS A 116 19.26 -0.11 11.61
C LYS A 116 17.84 -0.66 11.52
N VAL A 117 17.66 -1.61 10.62
CA VAL A 117 16.43 -2.37 10.45
C VAL A 117 16.60 -3.70 11.16
N THR A 118 15.70 -4.05 12.07
CA THR A 118 15.68 -5.34 12.75
C THR A 118 14.52 -6.14 12.18
N ILE A 119 14.76 -7.40 11.79
CA ILE A 119 13.72 -8.25 11.21
C ILE A 119 13.01 -8.96 12.35
N ILE A 120 11.71 -8.70 12.48
CA ILE A 120 10.84 -9.28 13.51
C ILE A 120 10.17 -10.54 12.96
N ASP A 121 9.62 -10.46 11.75
CA ASP A 121 8.98 -11.58 11.05
C ASP A 121 9.98 -12.29 10.14
N LYS A 122 10.70 -13.27 10.70
CA LYS A 122 11.69 -14.06 9.96
C LYS A 122 11.08 -15.00 8.91
N PRO A 123 9.94 -15.69 9.17
CA PRO A 123 9.27 -16.52 8.16
C PRO A 123 8.94 -15.76 6.86
N PHE A 124 8.51 -14.51 6.96
CA PHE A 124 8.15 -13.68 5.80
C PHE A 124 9.36 -13.31 4.92
N LYS A 125 10.58 -13.29 5.47
CA LYS A 125 11.82 -12.90 4.76
C LYS A 125 11.70 -11.53 4.05
N PRO A 126 11.50 -10.44 4.79
CA PRO A 126 11.20 -9.11 4.23
C PRO A 126 12.36 -8.44 3.47
N VAL A 127 13.51 -9.11 3.26
CA VAL A 127 14.71 -8.47 2.70
C VAL A 127 15.16 -9.15 1.41
N GLU A 128 15.16 -8.36 0.35
CA GLU A 128 15.70 -8.71 -0.96
C GLU A 128 17.01 -7.95 -1.19
N SER A 129 18.00 -8.64 -1.74
CA SER A 129 19.28 -8.03 -2.10
C SER A 129 19.40 -7.93 -3.60
N TYR A 130 19.85 -6.77 -4.06
CA TYR A 130 20.09 -6.49 -5.47
C TYR A 130 21.58 -6.32 -5.72
N TRP A 131 22.10 -7.12 -6.65
CA TRP A 131 23.49 -7.10 -7.08
C TRP A 131 23.58 -6.65 -8.52
N PHE A 132 24.53 -5.78 -8.81
CA PHE A 132 24.82 -5.42 -10.18
C PHE A 132 25.79 -6.44 -10.77
N ASN A 133 25.42 -7.01 -11.91
CA ASN A 133 26.22 -7.97 -12.63
C ASN A 133 26.96 -7.26 -13.77
N ASP A 134 28.25 -7.02 -13.57
CA ASP A 134 29.09 -6.29 -14.53
C ASP A 134 29.22 -7.00 -15.89
N ARG A 135 28.91 -8.31 -15.97
CA ARG A 135 29.00 -9.08 -17.23
C ARG A 135 27.76 -8.94 -18.10
N THR A 136 26.57 -8.89 -17.49
CA THR A 136 25.29 -8.77 -18.20
C THR A 136 24.77 -7.34 -18.23
N GLY A 137 25.31 -6.45 -17.40
CA GLY A 137 24.81 -5.09 -17.21
C GLY A 137 23.47 -5.03 -16.48
N GLN A 138 23.00 -6.15 -15.90
CA GLN A 138 21.70 -6.27 -15.26
C GLN A 138 21.81 -6.34 -13.74
N TYR A 139 20.68 -6.15 -13.06
CA TYR A 139 20.56 -6.38 -11.63
C TYR A 139 20.03 -7.80 -11.37
N ASP A 140 20.84 -8.60 -10.67
CA ASP A 140 20.41 -9.89 -10.15
C ASP A 140 19.74 -9.67 -8.79
N GLN A 141 18.68 -10.43 -8.52
CA GLN A 141 17.92 -10.39 -7.27
C GLN A 141 18.06 -11.67 -6.49
N GLY A 142 17.95 -11.60 -5.17
CA GLY A 142 17.97 -12.80 -4.34
C GLY A 142 17.65 -12.54 -2.89
N ASN A 143 16.98 -13.53 -2.31
CA ASN A 143 16.52 -13.50 -0.94
C ASN A 143 17.69 -13.73 0.01
N VAL A 144 17.74 -12.95 1.08
CA VAL A 144 18.78 -13.07 2.08
C VAL A 144 18.17 -13.12 3.47
N SER A 145 18.50 -14.16 4.21
CA SER A 145 18.10 -14.26 5.62
C SER A 145 19.01 -13.40 6.48
N PHE A 146 18.64 -12.13 6.67
CA PHE A 146 19.28 -11.27 7.66
C PHE A 146 18.54 -11.36 9.01
N GLY A 147 19.25 -11.10 10.12
CA GLY A 147 18.60 -10.79 11.41
C GLY A 147 18.43 -9.28 11.62
N SER A 148 19.37 -8.49 11.06
CA SER A 148 19.26 -7.04 11.00
C SER A 148 20.07 -6.50 9.82
N VAL A 149 19.67 -5.34 9.31
CA VAL A 149 20.32 -4.62 8.21
C VAL A 149 20.72 -3.24 8.72
N LYS A 150 21.92 -2.78 8.35
CA LYS A 150 22.35 -1.40 8.58
C LYS A 150 22.68 -0.74 7.26
N GLY A 151 22.27 0.51 7.11
CA GLY A 151 22.55 1.25 5.89
C GLY A 151 21.99 2.66 5.93
N LEU A 152 21.87 3.25 4.76
CA LEU A 152 21.31 4.58 4.56
C LEU A 152 20.06 4.47 3.68
N ILE A 153 18.98 5.13 4.08
CA ILE A 153 17.75 5.16 3.28
C ILE A 153 18.02 5.95 2.01
N GLN A 154 17.83 5.32 0.86
CA GLN A 154 17.92 5.97 -0.45
C GLN A 154 16.55 6.42 -0.94
N ASP A 155 15.54 5.61 -0.67
CA ASP A 155 14.18 5.86 -1.09
C ASP A 155 13.21 5.07 -0.22
N LEU A 156 11.94 5.44 -0.26
CA LEU A 156 10.83 4.74 0.38
C LEU A 156 9.59 4.83 -0.51
N SER A 157 8.72 3.86 -0.44
CA SER A 157 7.44 3.89 -1.14
C SER A 157 6.38 3.16 -0.33
N PHE A 158 5.36 3.89 0.11
CA PHE A 158 4.26 3.32 0.89
C PHE A 158 3.39 2.41 0.05
N ARG A 159 3.10 2.81 -1.20
CA ARG A 159 2.32 1.99 -2.13
C ARG A 159 2.96 0.62 -2.37
N LYS A 160 4.28 0.57 -2.45
CA LYS A 160 5.04 -0.69 -2.65
C LYS A 160 5.42 -1.35 -1.33
N ASN A 161 5.05 -0.77 -0.19
CA ASN A 161 5.46 -1.23 1.14
C ASN A 161 6.99 -1.45 1.21
N LEU A 162 7.78 -0.51 0.69
CA LEU A 162 9.19 -0.72 0.41
C LEU A 162 10.06 0.41 0.97
N ILE A 163 11.16 0.04 1.60
CA ILE A 163 12.30 0.92 1.89
C ILE A 163 13.52 0.43 1.12
N VAL A 164 14.16 1.35 0.39
CA VAL A 164 15.41 1.08 -0.32
C VAL A 164 16.58 1.51 0.53
N ILE A 165 17.42 0.55 0.93
CA ILE A 165 18.59 0.78 1.76
C ILE A 165 19.86 0.59 0.95
N LYS A 166 20.72 1.60 0.98
CA LYS A 166 22.12 1.48 0.55
C LYS A 166 22.94 0.86 1.67
N PRO A 167 23.60 -0.30 1.44
CA PRO A 167 24.44 -0.92 2.44
C PRO A 167 25.59 -0.01 2.88
N THR A 168 26.01 -0.16 4.14
CA THR A 168 27.18 0.56 4.67
C THR A 168 28.44 0.30 3.84
N LEU A 169 29.43 1.21 3.92
CA LEU A 169 30.70 1.04 3.23
C LEU A 169 31.38 -0.29 3.58
N ARG A 170 31.39 -0.69 4.86
CA ARG A 170 31.93 -1.98 5.32
C ARG A 170 31.23 -3.16 4.63
N SER A 171 29.89 -3.14 4.56
CA SER A 171 29.15 -4.20 3.84
C SER A 171 29.49 -4.24 2.35
N ARG A 172 29.74 -3.09 1.72
CA ARG A 172 30.14 -3.02 0.32
C ARG A 172 31.60 -3.46 0.09
N ILE A 173 32.47 -3.36 1.08
CA ILE A 173 33.83 -3.93 0.98
C ILE A 173 33.76 -5.47 0.95
N ILE A 174 32.91 -6.06 1.81
CA ILE A 174 32.74 -7.53 1.88
C ILE A 174 31.98 -8.05 0.65
N MET A 175 30.99 -7.31 0.16
CA MET A 175 30.18 -7.67 -1.00
C MET A 175 30.04 -6.49 -1.97
N PRO A 176 31.06 -6.23 -2.81
CA PRO A 176 31.13 -5.03 -3.66
C PRO A 176 30.06 -4.98 -4.75
N LYS A 177 29.58 -6.14 -5.19
CA LYS A 177 28.50 -6.24 -6.19
C LYS A 177 27.12 -5.87 -5.63
N ARG A 178 26.92 -5.90 -4.31
CA ARG A 178 25.64 -5.53 -3.68
C ARG A 178 25.45 -4.02 -3.74
N LYS A 179 24.41 -3.57 -4.44
CA LYS A 179 24.12 -2.14 -4.60
C LYS A 179 23.06 -1.65 -3.62
N PHE A 180 21.95 -2.38 -3.51
CA PHE A 180 20.80 -1.99 -2.68
C PHE A 180 20.18 -3.19 -1.98
N LEU A 181 19.48 -2.91 -0.88
CA LEU A 181 18.63 -3.84 -0.17
C LEU A 181 17.22 -3.27 -0.20
N PHE A 182 16.28 -4.08 -0.66
CA PHE A 182 14.86 -3.78 -0.61
C PHE A 182 14.30 -4.41 0.65
N ILE A 183 13.57 -3.61 1.42
CA ILE A 183 13.01 -4.03 2.70
C ILE A 183 11.51 -3.80 2.67
N TYR A 184 10.75 -4.88 2.77
CA TYR A 184 9.31 -4.84 2.94
C TYR A 184 8.97 -4.60 4.42
N VAL A 185 8.23 -3.54 4.70
CA VAL A 185 8.06 -3.06 6.08
C VAL A 185 6.98 -3.84 6.81
N ILE A 186 5.85 -4.06 6.14
CA ILE A 186 4.68 -4.78 6.65
C ILE A 186 4.58 -6.15 5.97
N ASN A 187 4.19 -7.18 6.70
CA ASN A 187 3.84 -8.46 6.10
C ASN A 187 2.42 -8.34 5.51
N PRO A 188 2.21 -8.49 4.19
CA PRO A 188 0.90 -8.34 3.55
C PRO A 188 -0.09 -9.44 3.95
N GLU A 189 0.37 -10.60 4.42
CA GLU A 189 -0.50 -11.70 4.85
C GLU A 189 -1.11 -11.44 6.24
N THR A 190 -0.34 -10.79 7.12
CA THR A 190 -0.76 -10.56 8.52
C THR A 190 -1.11 -9.10 8.81
N LEU A 191 -0.79 -8.18 7.90
CA LEU A 191 -0.90 -6.72 8.05
C LEU A 191 -0.17 -6.18 9.29
N LYS A 192 0.88 -6.86 9.74
CA LYS A 192 1.70 -6.49 10.88
C LYS A 192 3.12 -6.11 10.45
N PRO A 193 3.87 -5.33 11.26
CA PRO A 193 5.25 -4.99 10.95
C PRO A 193 6.11 -6.24 10.84
N ALA A 194 6.75 -6.40 9.69
CA ALA A 194 7.77 -7.41 9.48
C ALA A 194 9.13 -6.97 10.05
N VAL A 195 9.31 -5.66 10.23
CA VAL A 195 10.56 -5.04 10.67
C VAL A 195 10.34 -3.95 11.72
N ASP A 196 11.37 -3.73 12.53
CA ASP A 196 11.52 -2.55 13.38
C ASP A 196 12.62 -1.63 12.80
N LEU A 197 12.46 -0.33 12.95
CA LEU A 197 13.35 0.69 12.40
C LEU A 197 13.86 1.62 13.49
N ALA A 198 15.20 1.74 13.57
CA ALA A 198 15.87 2.71 14.41
C ALA A 198 16.77 3.63 13.57
N LEU A 199 16.64 4.95 13.77
CA LEU A 199 17.59 5.93 13.21
C LEU A 199 18.90 5.89 14.00
N VAL A 200 20.04 5.97 13.30
CA VAL A 200 21.40 5.79 13.85
C VAL A 200 22.29 6.99 13.54
#